data_AF-A0A6A4Z3Q7-F1
#
_entry.id   AF-A0A6A4Z3Q7-F1
#
_cell.length_a   1.000
_cell.length_b   1.000
_cell.length_c   1.000
_cell.angle_alpha   90.00
_cell.angle_beta   90.00
_cell.angle_gamma   90.00
#
_symmetry.space_group_name_H-M   'P 1'
#
loop_
_entity.id
_entity.type
_entity.pdbx_description
1 polymer ?
#
loop_
_entity_poly.entity_id
_entity_poly.type
_entity_poly.pdbx_seq_one_letter_code
_entity_poly.pdbx_strand_id
1 'polypeptide(L)'
;VKQKLRAVPNKGLSYGAIKYLAPDSTETNRVKTHRHYNLAFNYLGRFQEMKSDKSMFEPVEDLVVPQKGDKETDYIPGNVSLSHAGDTLLLQVAVPTWLYSSDEVIRLGRSWCEWMNRIVDHCLDTTTIGGRTLSDVPLLGSASVVEDVETELLSGLKLRPLDIEDVYPVTPLQSGLLTAMISDPAEYVLQSVFDIRGDFDFERLETCWKSLALETPLLRTVFVSTVHGLFQAVTNEDLSEWIMLPATWLSDEIDTLTKEYLDNDRQRGFTLMSKSYHRFAAARISDGRIRVFWTHHHSLMDGWSLQLVMDKLLSICYGEEYNATFVPFKDHIEWLAQQDEEPSRLFWESALANSDQSQQLALPKPHLDGQTSQTKYKALALTVPLPGMTSVCRKLGVTPSSVFRAAWSIVLQQYTRSEYVTFGSVVSGRDTGLDGVDKIIGMLINTVPIQVHVSTGGLTDDLIVDVHRLSTDIVQYSHCSLVDVKRWAKVAPEGQLFDTILVYENYPPSEMDKSKLRPFT
;
A
#
# COMPACT_ATOMS: atom_id res chain seq x y z
N VAL A 1 -10.16 -24.65 -0.41
CA VAL A 1 -11.52 -25.02 0.07
C VAL A 1 -12.44 -23.80 0.22
N LYS A 2 -12.02 -22.73 0.92
CA LYS A 2 -12.80 -21.48 1.14
C LYS A 2 -13.45 -20.91 -0.13
N GLN A 3 -12.71 -20.75 -1.23
CA GLN A 3 -13.25 -20.27 -2.51
C GLN A 3 -14.28 -21.23 -3.13
N LYS A 4 -14.04 -22.55 -3.10
CA LYS A 4 -15.00 -23.55 -3.59
C LYS A 4 -16.32 -23.50 -2.83
N LEU A 5 -16.28 -23.29 -1.51
CA LEU A 5 -17.50 -23.12 -0.69
C LEU A 5 -18.23 -21.81 -1.00
N ARG A 6 -17.51 -20.69 -1.18
CA ARG A 6 -18.10 -19.40 -1.57
C ARG A 6 -18.72 -19.43 -2.97
N ALA A 7 -18.21 -20.27 -3.86
CA ALA A 7 -18.72 -20.44 -5.22
C ALA A 7 -20.02 -21.27 -5.29
N VAL A 8 -20.47 -21.89 -4.18
CA VAL A 8 -21.73 -22.65 -4.16
C VAL A 8 -22.93 -21.68 -4.21
N PRO A 9 -23.77 -21.73 -5.26
CA PRO A 9 -24.92 -20.84 -5.38
C PRO A 9 -25.87 -20.97 -4.18
N ASN A 10 -26.33 -19.84 -3.64
CA ASN A 10 -27.28 -19.78 -2.51
C ASN A 10 -26.92 -20.72 -1.34
N LYS A 11 -25.62 -20.93 -1.07
CA LYS A 11 -25.10 -21.79 -0.01
C LYS A 11 -25.62 -23.24 -0.06
N GLY A 12 -26.01 -23.72 -1.25
CA GLY A 12 -26.47 -25.10 -1.45
C GLY A 12 -27.94 -25.35 -1.08
N LEU A 13 -28.72 -24.32 -0.73
CA LEU A 13 -30.15 -24.44 -0.39
C LEU A 13 -30.98 -25.12 -1.49
N SER A 14 -30.58 -24.96 -2.75
CA SER A 14 -31.25 -25.58 -3.90
C SER A 14 -31.08 -27.10 -3.98
N TYR A 15 -30.08 -27.67 -3.31
CA TYR A 15 -29.79 -29.11 -3.40
C TYR A 15 -30.97 -29.96 -2.90
N GLY A 16 -31.49 -29.66 -1.71
CA GLY A 16 -32.62 -30.40 -1.14
C GLY A 16 -33.90 -30.28 -1.98
N ALA A 17 -34.17 -29.08 -2.49
CA ALA A 17 -35.32 -28.84 -3.37
C ALA A 17 -35.22 -29.65 -4.67
N ILE A 18 -34.04 -29.69 -5.31
CA ILE A 18 -33.83 -30.47 -6.55
C ILE A 18 -33.88 -31.98 -6.26
N LYS A 19 -33.29 -32.40 -5.13
CA LYS A 19 -33.19 -33.80 -4.73
C LYS A 19 -34.54 -34.44 -4.42
N TYR A 20 -35.40 -33.72 -3.70
CA TYR A 20 -36.61 -34.31 -3.10
C TYR A 20 -37.92 -33.75 -3.67
N LEU A 21 -37.94 -32.54 -4.24
CA LEU A 21 -39.18 -31.84 -4.61
C LEU A 21 -39.32 -31.58 -6.12
N ALA A 22 -38.23 -31.34 -6.84
CA ALA A 22 -38.28 -31.07 -8.27
C ALA A 22 -38.79 -32.29 -9.06
N PRO A 23 -39.47 -32.13 -10.21
CA PRO A 23 -39.80 -33.25 -11.10
C PRO A 23 -38.56 -33.95 -11.67
N ASP A 24 -38.72 -35.20 -12.13
CA ASP A 24 -37.66 -35.91 -12.83
C ASP A 24 -37.40 -35.29 -14.21
N SER A 25 -36.14 -34.93 -14.47
CA SER A 25 -35.66 -34.42 -15.75
C SER A 25 -34.21 -34.84 -15.97
N THR A 26 -33.71 -34.67 -17.19
CA THR A 26 -32.31 -34.92 -17.52
C THR A 26 -31.37 -34.07 -16.66
N GLU A 27 -31.77 -32.83 -16.33
CA GLU A 27 -31.01 -31.90 -15.50
C GLU A 27 -31.05 -32.27 -14.01
N THR A 28 -32.21 -32.69 -13.48
CA THR A 28 -32.37 -33.02 -12.05
C THR A 28 -31.81 -34.41 -11.69
N ASN A 29 -31.74 -35.32 -12.67
CA ASN A 29 -31.32 -36.70 -12.47
C ASN A 29 -29.94 -36.84 -11.82
N ARG A 30 -28.97 -35.97 -12.10
CA ARG A 30 -27.64 -36.03 -11.46
C ARG A 30 -27.71 -35.82 -9.94
N VAL A 31 -28.58 -34.92 -9.48
CA VAL A 31 -28.80 -34.65 -8.05
C VAL A 31 -29.70 -35.73 -7.46
N LYS A 32 -30.77 -36.11 -8.17
CA LYS A 32 -31.72 -37.14 -7.73
C LYS A 32 -31.13 -38.54 -7.61
N THR A 33 -30.14 -38.90 -8.41
CA THR A 33 -29.42 -40.18 -8.32
C THR A 33 -28.21 -40.16 -7.37
N HIS A 34 -27.86 -38.98 -6.82
CA HIS A 34 -26.79 -38.84 -5.84
C HIS A 34 -27.04 -39.77 -4.63
N ARG A 35 -26.10 -40.66 -4.31
CA ARG A 35 -26.29 -41.66 -3.24
C ARG A 35 -26.33 -41.00 -1.86
N HIS A 36 -27.06 -41.61 -0.93
CA HIS A 36 -27.00 -41.24 0.49
C HIS A 36 -25.62 -41.61 1.06
N TYR A 37 -25.12 -40.80 1.98
CA TYR A 37 -23.86 -41.07 2.67
C TYR A 37 -24.08 -42.10 3.76
N ASN A 38 -23.14 -43.04 3.92
CA ASN A 38 -23.20 -44.05 4.97
C ASN A 38 -22.66 -43.55 6.32
N LEU A 39 -22.04 -42.37 6.34
CA LEU A 39 -21.42 -41.74 7.51
C LEU A 39 -21.82 -40.26 7.56
N ALA A 40 -22.36 -39.83 8.69
CA ALA A 40 -22.49 -38.42 9.05
C ALA A 40 -21.24 -37.98 9.82
N PHE A 41 -20.86 -36.72 9.64
CA PHE A 41 -19.84 -36.07 10.47
C PHE A 41 -20.47 -34.87 11.16
N ASN A 42 -20.33 -34.80 12.48
CA ASN A 42 -20.90 -33.75 13.30
C ASN A 42 -19.82 -33.15 14.20
N TYR A 43 -19.74 -31.82 14.23
CA TYR A 43 -18.95 -31.09 15.22
C TYR A 43 -19.91 -30.47 16.24
N LEU A 44 -19.86 -30.96 17.47
CA LEU A 44 -20.77 -30.58 18.54
C LEU A 44 -20.34 -29.27 19.23
N GLY A 45 -19.12 -28.78 18.97
CA GLY A 45 -18.62 -27.52 19.53
C GLY A 45 -17.97 -27.65 20.91
N ARG A 46 -17.84 -26.51 21.60
CA ARG A 46 -17.26 -26.38 22.95
C ARG A 46 -18.38 -26.13 23.97
N PHE A 47 -18.83 -27.17 24.67
CA PHE A 47 -19.76 -27.02 25.80
C PHE A 47 -18.98 -26.78 27.11
N GLN A 48 -18.24 -25.68 27.20
CA GLN A 48 -17.43 -25.35 28.39
C GLN A 48 -18.29 -24.84 29.58
N GLU A 49 -19.49 -24.32 29.33
CA GLU A 49 -20.35 -23.76 30.39
C GLU A 49 -20.89 -24.82 31.35
N MET A 50 -21.10 -26.06 30.90
CA MET A 50 -21.64 -27.15 31.74
C MET A 50 -20.64 -27.73 32.75
N LYS A 51 -19.35 -27.34 32.69
CA LYS A 51 -18.30 -27.79 33.62
C LYS A 51 -17.73 -26.65 34.50
N SER A 52 -18.37 -25.49 34.55
CA SER A 52 -17.98 -24.42 35.47
C SER A 52 -18.50 -24.70 36.89
N ASP A 53 -17.81 -24.20 37.93
CA ASP A 53 -18.26 -24.25 39.34
C ASP A 53 -19.64 -23.60 39.59
N LYS A 54 -20.19 -22.92 38.58
CA LYS A 54 -21.51 -22.27 38.58
C LYS A 54 -22.52 -22.94 37.66
N SER A 55 -22.19 -24.08 37.05
CA SER A 55 -23.11 -24.81 36.19
C SER A 55 -24.28 -25.36 37.01
N MET A 56 -25.51 -25.14 36.55
CA MET A 56 -26.70 -25.79 37.13
C MET A 56 -26.82 -27.28 36.73
N PHE A 57 -26.01 -27.74 35.77
CA PHE A 57 -26.10 -29.09 35.22
C PHE A 57 -24.73 -29.78 35.31
N GLU A 58 -24.70 -30.95 35.94
CA GLU A 58 -23.53 -31.83 35.94
C GLU A 58 -23.73 -32.96 34.90
N PRO A 59 -22.74 -33.23 34.04
CA PRO A 59 -22.83 -34.37 33.14
C PRO A 59 -22.78 -35.68 33.94
N VAL A 60 -23.65 -36.64 33.59
CA VAL A 60 -23.55 -38.01 34.12
C VAL A 60 -22.51 -38.75 33.27
N GLU A 61 -21.36 -39.03 33.87
CA GLU A 61 -20.30 -39.81 33.22
C GLU A 61 -20.78 -41.25 32.94
N ASP A 62 -20.33 -41.81 31.82
CA ASP A 62 -20.61 -43.19 31.37
C ASP A 62 -22.08 -43.56 31.08
N LEU A 63 -23.01 -42.59 31.11
CA LEU A 63 -24.41 -42.84 30.73
C LEU A 63 -24.58 -42.74 29.20
N VAL A 64 -24.66 -43.89 28.55
CA VAL A 64 -25.08 -43.98 27.14
C VAL A 64 -26.61 -43.96 27.08
N VAL A 65 -27.20 -42.78 26.79
CA VAL A 65 -28.64 -42.67 26.50
C VAL A 65 -28.86 -43.04 25.03
N PRO A 66 -29.61 -44.10 24.71
CA PRO A 66 -29.98 -44.41 23.33
C PRO A 66 -30.84 -43.25 22.79
N GLN A 67 -30.32 -42.52 21.80
CA GLN A 67 -31.01 -41.39 21.16
C GLN A 67 -31.99 -41.83 20.06
N LYS A 68 -32.17 -43.14 19.86
CA LYS A 68 -33.02 -43.72 18.81
C LYS A 68 -33.88 -44.84 19.37
N GLY A 69 -35.09 -44.95 18.85
CA GLY A 69 -35.98 -46.08 19.12
C GLY A 69 -35.78 -47.23 18.14
N ASP A 70 -36.14 -48.45 18.53
CA ASP A 70 -35.98 -49.69 17.73
C ASP A 70 -36.67 -49.68 16.35
N LYS A 71 -37.53 -48.69 16.08
CA LYS A 71 -38.32 -48.56 14.84
C LYS A 71 -37.93 -47.36 13.97
N GLU A 72 -36.95 -46.56 14.36
CA GLU A 72 -36.48 -45.46 13.52
C GLU A 72 -35.70 -45.98 12.32
N THR A 73 -36.01 -45.45 11.14
CA THR A 73 -35.31 -45.81 9.90
C THR A 73 -34.02 -45.02 9.81
N ASP A 74 -32.89 -45.72 9.76
CA ASP A 74 -31.58 -45.07 9.77
C ASP A 74 -31.14 -44.67 8.35
N TYR A 75 -31.42 -43.43 7.97
CA TYR A 75 -31.03 -42.90 6.65
C TYR A 75 -29.51 -42.71 6.51
N ILE A 76 -28.79 -42.62 7.64
CA ILE A 76 -27.32 -42.53 7.71
C ILE A 76 -26.85 -43.44 8.85
N PRO A 77 -26.46 -44.70 8.55
CA PRO A 77 -26.21 -45.71 9.57
C PRO A 77 -24.99 -45.42 10.45
N GLY A 78 -24.01 -44.66 9.96
CA GLY A 78 -22.82 -44.30 10.72
C GLY A 78 -22.77 -42.82 11.11
N ASN A 79 -22.23 -42.52 12.28
CA ASN A 79 -22.03 -41.16 12.77
C ASN A 79 -20.61 -41.01 13.37
N VAL A 80 -19.90 -39.99 12.93
CA VAL A 80 -18.64 -39.52 13.51
C VAL A 80 -18.93 -38.17 14.15
N SER A 81 -18.65 -38.06 15.44
CA SER A 81 -18.90 -36.84 16.21
C SER A 81 -17.62 -36.37 16.88
N LEU A 82 -17.42 -35.06 16.87
CA LEU A 82 -16.30 -34.39 17.52
C LEU A 82 -16.81 -33.39 18.54
N SER A 83 -16.22 -33.43 19.73
CA SER A 83 -16.53 -32.52 20.83
C SER A 83 -15.26 -32.15 21.59
N HIS A 84 -15.31 -31.09 22.38
CA HIS A 84 -14.22 -30.71 23.26
C HIS A 84 -14.44 -31.23 24.69
N ALA A 85 -13.39 -31.77 25.29
CA ALA A 85 -13.29 -32.06 26.70
C ALA A 85 -12.08 -31.30 27.27
N GLY A 86 -12.32 -30.08 27.75
CA GLY A 86 -11.24 -29.15 28.11
C GLY A 86 -10.38 -28.79 26.89
N ASP A 87 -9.06 -28.97 27.03
CA ASP A 87 -8.08 -28.76 25.95
C ASP A 87 -7.91 -29.98 25.03
N THR A 88 -8.66 -31.06 25.27
CA THR A 88 -8.65 -32.26 24.43
C THR A 88 -9.85 -32.32 23.51
N LEU A 89 -9.69 -33.02 22.39
CA LEU A 89 -10.73 -33.25 21.40
C LEU A 89 -11.18 -34.71 21.47
N LEU A 90 -12.46 -34.95 21.71
CA LEU A 90 -13.05 -36.27 21.75
C LEU A 90 -13.65 -36.61 20.39
N LEU A 91 -13.12 -37.65 19.74
CA LEU A 91 -13.67 -38.26 18.54
C LEU A 91 -14.50 -39.48 18.93
N GLN A 92 -15.80 -39.42 18.72
CA GLN A 92 -16.72 -40.54 18.96
C GLN A 92 -17.28 -41.05 17.63
N VAL A 93 -17.10 -42.35 17.37
CA VAL A 93 -17.59 -43.03 16.16
C VAL A 93 -18.66 -44.03 16.58
N ALA A 94 -19.88 -43.84 16.11
CA ALA A 94 -21.01 -44.74 16.29
C ALA A 94 -21.41 -45.32 14.93
N VAL A 95 -21.12 -46.60 14.72
CA VAL A 95 -21.39 -47.32 13.46
C VAL A 95 -21.90 -48.72 13.78
N PRO A 96 -22.81 -49.28 12.97
CA PRO A 96 -23.28 -50.64 13.17
C PRO A 96 -22.19 -51.65 12.79
N THR A 97 -22.20 -52.80 13.46
CA THR A 97 -21.17 -53.85 13.33
C THR A 97 -21.09 -54.48 11.94
N TRP A 98 -22.15 -54.40 11.14
CA TRP A 98 -22.14 -54.84 9.73
C TRP A 98 -21.43 -53.85 8.80
N LEU A 99 -21.27 -52.58 9.21
CA LEU A 99 -20.59 -51.55 8.44
C LEU A 99 -19.09 -51.50 8.77
N TYR A 100 -18.75 -51.54 10.07
CA TYR A 100 -17.38 -51.65 10.56
C TYR A 100 -17.31 -52.49 11.83
N SER A 101 -16.28 -53.32 11.92
CA SER A 101 -15.90 -54.00 13.17
C SER A 101 -15.27 -53.02 14.18
N SER A 102 -15.29 -53.38 15.46
CA SER A 102 -14.66 -52.57 16.52
C SER A 102 -13.17 -52.32 16.25
N ASP A 103 -12.45 -53.32 15.73
CA ASP A 103 -11.03 -53.18 15.38
C ASP A 103 -10.80 -52.18 14.25
N GLU A 104 -11.70 -52.14 13.25
CA GLU A 104 -11.64 -51.16 12.17
C GLU A 104 -11.89 -49.74 12.65
N VAL A 105 -12.86 -49.55 13.56
CA VAL A 105 -13.16 -48.25 14.17
C VAL A 105 -11.97 -47.77 15.01
N ILE A 106 -11.36 -48.65 15.81
CA ILE A 106 -10.17 -48.31 16.60
C ILE A 106 -8.99 -47.93 15.69
N ARG A 107 -8.75 -48.68 14.61
CA ARG A 107 -7.72 -48.34 13.62
C ARG A 107 -7.98 -46.98 12.98
N LEU A 108 -9.22 -46.71 12.57
CA LEU A 108 -9.63 -45.42 12.01
C LEU A 108 -9.37 -44.28 12.99
N GLY A 109 -9.76 -44.44 14.26
CA GLY A 109 -9.54 -43.44 15.31
C GLY A 109 -8.05 -43.14 15.54
N ARG A 110 -7.20 -44.17 15.58
CA ARG A 110 -5.73 -44.00 15.69
C ARG A 110 -5.15 -43.28 14.47
N SER A 111 -5.50 -43.71 13.26
CA SER A 111 -5.04 -43.05 12.03
C SER A 111 -5.52 -41.61 11.94
N TRP A 112 -6.75 -41.33 12.36
CA TRP A 112 -7.27 -39.97 12.41
C TRP A 112 -6.44 -39.08 13.34
N CYS A 113 -6.16 -39.55 14.56
CA CYS A 113 -5.32 -38.82 15.51
C CYS A 113 -3.90 -38.59 14.97
N GLU A 114 -3.29 -39.61 14.37
CA GLU A 114 -1.98 -39.51 13.74
C GLU A 114 -1.95 -38.44 12.63
N TRP A 115 -2.93 -38.47 11.73
CA TRP A 115 -3.03 -37.48 10.64
C TRP A 115 -3.33 -36.07 11.14
N MET A 116 -4.17 -35.93 12.17
CA MET A 116 -4.43 -34.61 12.76
C MET A 116 -3.19 -34.03 13.42
N ASN A 117 -2.40 -34.83 14.14
CA ASN A 117 -1.11 -34.38 14.67
C ASN A 117 -0.16 -33.98 13.55
N ARG A 118 -0.05 -34.77 12.47
CA ARG A 118 0.75 -34.39 11.29
C ARG A 118 0.29 -33.09 10.64
N ILE A 119 -1.02 -32.84 10.57
CA ILE A 119 -1.58 -31.58 10.05
C ILE A 119 -1.22 -30.43 10.99
N VAL A 120 -1.33 -30.61 12.31
CA VAL A 120 -0.93 -29.60 13.29
C VAL A 120 0.56 -29.30 13.18
N ASP A 121 1.41 -30.33 13.15
CA ASP A 121 2.86 -30.19 12.99
C ASP A 121 3.20 -29.46 11.70
N HIS A 122 2.56 -29.81 10.58
CA HIS A 122 2.71 -29.11 9.30
C HIS A 122 2.26 -27.64 9.37
N CYS A 123 1.10 -27.37 9.97
CA CYS A 123 0.58 -26.01 10.11
C CYS A 123 1.34 -25.15 11.13
N LEU A 124 2.10 -25.76 12.05
CA LEU A 124 2.95 -25.05 13.01
C LEU A 124 4.42 -24.98 12.57
N ASP A 125 4.83 -25.81 11.62
CA ASP A 125 6.18 -25.78 11.06
C ASP A 125 6.36 -24.51 10.23
N THR A 126 7.14 -23.58 10.78
CA THR A 126 7.50 -22.29 10.16
C THR A 126 8.19 -22.39 8.80
N THR A 127 8.63 -23.59 8.39
CA THR A 127 9.17 -23.89 7.06
C THR A 127 8.12 -24.38 6.07
N THR A 128 6.93 -24.78 6.55
CA THR A 128 5.83 -25.30 5.75
C THR A 128 4.50 -24.57 5.91
N ILE A 129 4.43 -23.53 6.77
CA ILE A 129 3.26 -22.65 6.85
C ILE A 129 2.97 -22.08 5.46
N GLY A 130 1.81 -22.46 4.94
CA GLY A 130 1.39 -22.17 3.57
C GLY A 130 1.23 -20.67 3.29
N GLY A 131 1.23 -20.35 2.00
CA GLY A 131 1.02 -19.00 1.48
C GLY A 131 -0.39 -18.46 1.68
N ARG A 132 -0.55 -17.15 1.43
CA ARG A 132 -1.86 -16.50 1.43
C ARG A 132 -2.73 -17.05 0.33
N THR A 133 -4.04 -16.94 0.55
CA THR A 133 -5.03 -17.10 -0.51
C THR A 133 -5.46 -15.73 -1.01
N LEU A 134 -6.01 -15.66 -2.22
CA LEU A 134 -6.60 -14.43 -2.76
C LEU A 134 -7.65 -13.79 -1.83
N SER A 135 -8.29 -14.56 -0.94
CA SER A 135 -9.25 -13.97 0.01
C SER A 135 -8.60 -13.18 1.14
N ASP A 136 -7.30 -13.35 1.34
CA ASP A 136 -6.51 -12.66 2.36
C ASP A 136 -5.92 -11.36 1.76
N VAL A 137 -5.66 -11.34 0.44
CA VAL A 137 -5.12 -10.20 -0.34
C VAL A 137 -5.94 -9.97 -1.63
N PRO A 138 -7.20 -9.53 -1.52
CA PRO A 138 -8.13 -9.47 -2.66
C PRO A 138 -7.71 -8.51 -3.77
N LEU A 139 -6.91 -7.49 -3.43
CA LEU A 139 -6.41 -6.47 -4.37
C LEU A 139 -5.40 -7.01 -5.38
N LEU A 140 -4.88 -8.23 -5.20
CA LEU A 140 -4.01 -8.88 -6.19
C LEU A 140 -4.78 -9.49 -7.37
N GLY A 141 -6.12 -9.54 -7.31
CA GLY A 141 -6.98 -9.89 -8.44
C GLY A 141 -7.04 -11.38 -8.80
N SER A 142 -5.97 -12.16 -8.66
CA SER A 142 -5.95 -13.59 -8.98
C SER A 142 -5.07 -14.40 -8.02
N ALA A 143 -5.35 -15.71 -7.91
CA ALA A 143 -4.52 -16.60 -7.09
C ALA A 143 -3.12 -16.83 -7.67
N SER A 144 -2.92 -16.71 -8.99
CA SER A 144 -1.59 -16.82 -9.59
C SER A 144 -0.71 -15.64 -9.24
N VAL A 145 -1.28 -14.42 -9.22
CA VAL A 145 -0.56 -13.21 -8.81
C VAL A 145 -0.11 -13.31 -7.35
N VAL A 146 -0.96 -13.88 -6.47
CA VAL A 146 -0.58 -14.12 -5.07
C VAL A 146 0.66 -15.02 -4.97
N GLU A 147 0.66 -16.13 -5.70
CA GLU A 147 1.77 -17.10 -5.68
C GLU A 147 3.07 -16.50 -6.22
N ASP A 148 3.00 -15.75 -7.33
CA ASP A 148 4.17 -15.08 -7.92
C ASP A 148 4.73 -14.00 -6.98
N VAL A 149 3.86 -13.19 -6.37
CA VAL A 149 4.28 -12.15 -5.41
C VAL A 149 4.94 -12.75 -4.17
N GLU A 150 4.35 -13.80 -3.58
CA GLU A 150 4.96 -14.47 -2.43
C GLU A 150 6.28 -15.17 -2.79
N THR A 151 6.40 -15.69 -4.00
CA THR A 151 7.65 -16.28 -4.52
C THR A 151 8.75 -15.23 -4.63
N GLU A 152 8.45 -14.04 -5.13
CA GLU A 152 9.41 -12.93 -5.23
C GLU A 152 9.82 -12.40 -3.84
N LEU A 153 8.85 -12.25 -2.92
CA LEU A 153 9.13 -11.86 -1.53
C LEU A 153 10.07 -12.86 -0.84
N LEU A 154 9.83 -14.16 -1.01
CA LEU A 154 10.65 -15.20 -0.40
C LEU A 154 12.02 -15.32 -1.07
N SER A 155 12.08 -15.32 -2.40
CA SER A 155 13.33 -15.54 -3.13
C SER A 155 14.25 -14.32 -3.08
N GLY A 156 13.71 -13.12 -3.30
CA GLY A 156 14.44 -11.85 -3.33
C GLY A 156 14.74 -11.28 -1.95
N LEU A 157 13.72 -11.17 -1.09
CA LEU A 157 13.85 -10.50 0.22
C LEU A 157 14.01 -11.47 1.39
N LYS A 158 13.87 -12.79 1.17
CA LYS A 158 13.84 -13.80 2.26
C LYS A 158 12.73 -13.52 3.27
N LEU A 159 11.62 -12.95 2.82
CA LEU A 159 10.42 -12.69 3.62
C LEU A 159 9.41 -13.79 3.32
N ARG A 160 9.00 -14.52 4.35
CA ARG A 160 7.96 -15.56 4.24
C ARG A 160 6.59 -14.89 4.27
N PRO A 161 5.53 -15.59 3.83
CA PRO A 161 4.17 -15.11 4.00
C PRO A 161 3.90 -14.61 5.43
N LEU A 162 4.32 -15.33 6.46
CA LEU A 162 4.11 -14.91 7.85
C LEU A 162 4.78 -13.61 8.26
N ASP A 163 5.81 -13.17 7.54
CA ASP A 163 6.56 -11.95 7.85
C ASP A 163 5.87 -10.70 7.24
N ILE A 164 4.82 -10.92 6.44
CA ILE A 164 4.02 -9.90 5.76
C ILE A 164 2.69 -9.73 6.50
N GLU A 165 2.18 -8.50 6.53
CA GLU A 165 0.86 -8.16 7.02
C GLU A 165 -0.14 -8.17 5.87
N ASP A 166 0.08 -7.33 4.85
CA ASP A 166 -0.82 -7.15 3.71
C ASP A 166 -0.03 -6.90 2.40
N VAL A 167 -0.68 -7.09 1.26
CA VAL A 167 -0.09 -6.94 -0.08
C VAL A 167 -1.12 -6.36 -1.05
N TYR A 168 -0.70 -5.35 -1.83
CA TYR A 168 -1.54 -4.71 -2.82
C TYR A 168 -0.72 -4.12 -3.99
N PRO A 169 -1.35 -3.78 -5.13
CA PRO A 169 -0.68 -3.13 -6.26
C PRO A 169 -0.07 -1.77 -5.87
N VAL A 170 0.97 -1.35 -6.59
CA VAL A 170 1.52 0.02 -6.47
C VAL A 170 0.60 1.05 -7.15
N THR A 171 0.62 2.30 -6.70
CA THR A 171 -0.05 3.39 -7.44
C THR A 171 0.66 3.68 -8.76
N PRO A 172 0.00 4.34 -9.72
CA PRO A 172 0.64 4.68 -10.99
C PRO A 172 1.95 5.46 -10.85
N LEU A 173 2.01 6.44 -9.94
CA LEU A 173 3.23 7.19 -9.70
C LEU A 173 4.30 6.32 -9.02
N GLN A 174 3.93 5.51 -8.02
CA GLN A 174 4.88 4.56 -7.41
C GLN A 174 5.51 3.66 -8.47
N SER A 175 4.74 3.13 -9.43
CA SER A 175 5.27 2.33 -10.54
C SER A 175 6.32 3.08 -11.34
N GLY A 176 6.09 4.35 -11.67
CA GLY A 176 7.04 5.19 -12.40
C GLY A 176 8.34 5.45 -11.62
N LEU A 177 8.22 5.79 -10.33
CA LEU A 177 9.36 6.03 -9.44
C LEU A 177 10.22 4.76 -9.27
N LEU A 178 9.58 3.62 -9.03
CA LEU A 178 10.27 2.34 -8.88
C LEU A 178 10.94 1.88 -10.18
N THR A 179 10.32 2.13 -11.34
CA THR A 179 10.93 1.83 -12.65
C THR A 179 12.20 2.64 -12.88
N ALA A 180 12.21 3.92 -12.47
CA ALA A 180 13.41 4.75 -12.52
C ALA A 180 14.49 4.22 -11.58
N MET A 181 14.13 3.85 -10.34
CA MET A 181 15.04 3.24 -9.37
C MET A 181 15.66 1.92 -9.86
N ILE A 182 14.88 1.08 -10.56
CA ILE A 182 15.40 -0.15 -11.19
C ILE A 182 16.50 0.18 -12.22
N SER A 183 16.37 1.32 -12.91
CA SER A 183 17.35 1.77 -13.91
C SER A 183 18.58 2.43 -13.27
N ASP A 184 18.39 3.24 -12.23
CA ASP A 184 19.43 3.91 -11.48
C ASP A 184 19.03 3.96 -9.98
N PRO A 185 19.71 3.21 -9.10
CA PRO A 185 19.39 3.16 -7.67
C PRO A 185 19.36 4.51 -6.96
N ALA A 186 20.03 5.54 -7.50
CA ALA A 186 20.10 6.88 -6.92
C ALA A 186 18.89 7.77 -7.27
N GLU A 187 18.04 7.33 -8.20
CA GLU A 187 16.83 8.08 -8.58
C GLU A 187 15.83 8.15 -7.43
N TYR A 188 15.21 9.32 -7.28
CA TYR A 188 14.20 9.61 -6.25
C TYR A 188 14.64 9.32 -4.80
N VAL A 189 15.95 9.35 -4.53
CA VAL A 189 16.50 9.35 -3.17
C VAL A 189 16.37 10.74 -2.55
N LEU A 190 15.63 10.81 -1.45
CA LEU A 190 15.46 12.02 -0.65
C LEU A 190 16.30 11.91 0.62
N GLN A 191 16.96 13.01 0.99
CA GLN A 191 17.84 13.08 2.15
C GLN A 191 17.51 14.31 2.98
N SER A 192 17.31 14.10 4.28
CA SER A 192 17.12 15.16 5.27
C SER A 192 18.24 15.10 6.30
N VAL A 193 18.67 16.27 6.74
CA VAL A 193 19.72 16.42 7.75
C VAL A 193 19.21 17.30 8.87
N PHE A 194 19.30 16.82 10.11
CA PHE A 194 18.93 17.57 11.30
C PHE A 194 19.95 17.34 12.42
N ASP A 195 19.95 18.20 13.43
CA ASP A 195 20.74 17.99 14.65
C ASP A 195 19.80 17.57 15.77
N ILE A 196 20.24 16.64 16.60
CA ILE A 196 19.69 16.46 17.94
C ILE A 196 20.54 17.25 18.93
N ARG A 197 19.90 18.09 19.73
CA ARG A 197 20.51 18.83 20.85
C ARG A 197 19.79 18.55 22.17
N GLY A 198 20.53 18.56 23.27
CA GLY A 198 19.97 18.39 24.62
C GLY A 198 19.92 16.93 25.06
N ASP A 199 18.98 16.61 25.96
CA ASP A 199 18.84 15.28 26.56
C ASP A 199 17.96 14.35 25.70
N PHE A 200 18.41 14.14 24.46
CA PHE A 200 17.83 13.21 23.50
C PHE A 200 18.96 12.61 22.67
N ASP A 201 18.88 11.32 22.35
CA ASP A 201 19.93 10.60 21.63
C ASP A 201 19.35 9.82 20.45
N PHE A 202 20.26 9.21 19.69
CA PHE A 202 19.93 8.48 18.47
C PHE A 202 19.17 7.17 18.74
N GLU A 203 19.42 6.51 19.87
CA GLU A 203 18.74 5.25 20.24
C GLU A 203 17.28 5.50 20.65
N ARG A 204 17.03 6.63 21.33
CA ARG A 204 15.66 7.09 21.61
C ARG A 204 14.93 7.47 20.34
N LEU A 205 15.58 8.13 19.39
CA LEU A 205 14.99 8.40 18.08
C LEU A 205 14.61 7.10 17.36
N GLU A 206 15.49 6.10 17.36
CA GLU A 206 15.23 4.77 16.79
C GLU A 206 13.99 4.13 17.41
N THR A 207 13.89 4.17 18.74
CA THR A 207 12.73 3.62 19.46
C THR A 207 11.43 4.33 19.08
N CYS A 208 11.45 5.66 18.99
CA CYS A 208 10.29 6.45 18.60
C CYS A 208 9.87 6.16 17.15
N TRP A 209 10.85 6.04 16.24
CA TRP A 209 10.59 5.69 14.85
C TRP A 209 9.99 4.29 14.69
N LYS A 210 10.54 3.28 15.39
CA LYS A 210 9.98 1.92 15.36
C LYS A 210 8.54 1.88 15.87
N SER A 211 8.23 2.65 16.91
CA SER A 211 6.85 2.81 17.39
C SER A 211 5.94 3.43 16.32
N LEU A 212 6.42 4.47 15.62
CA LEU A 212 5.69 5.10 14.54
C LEU A 212 5.44 4.13 13.36
N ALA A 213 6.47 3.38 12.96
CA ALA A 213 6.41 2.45 11.84
C ALA A 213 5.44 1.29 12.08
N LEU A 214 5.28 0.84 13.33
CA LEU A 214 4.27 -0.16 13.68
C LEU A 214 2.84 0.36 13.44
N GLU A 215 2.57 1.63 13.76
CA GLU A 215 1.27 2.29 13.53
C GLU A 215 1.09 2.78 12.08
N THR A 216 2.16 2.82 11.29
CA THR A 216 2.16 3.41 9.94
C THR A 216 2.67 2.38 8.92
N PRO A 217 1.78 1.52 8.36
CA PRO A 217 2.14 0.40 7.46
C PRO A 217 3.10 0.78 6.33
N LEU A 218 2.99 1.99 5.80
CA LEU A 218 3.80 2.45 4.69
C LEU A 218 5.30 2.57 5.03
N LEU A 219 5.66 2.87 6.28
CA LEU A 219 7.07 3.01 6.68
C LEU A 219 7.80 1.66 6.73
N ARG A 220 7.05 0.56 6.75
CA ARG A 220 7.53 -0.83 6.72
C ARG A 220 7.10 -1.55 5.43
N THR A 221 6.89 -0.80 4.36
CA THR A 221 6.52 -1.35 3.05
C THR A 221 7.74 -1.63 2.19
N VAL A 222 7.76 -2.81 1.56
CA VAL A 222 8.73 -3.22 0.55
C VAL A 222 8.04 -3.37 -0.81
N PHE A 223 8.83 -3.42 -1.88
CA PHE A 223 8.32 -3.55 -3.25
C PHE A 223 8.91 -4.78 -3.94
N VAL A 224 8.10 -5.44 -4.77
CA VAL A 224 8.50 -6.59 -5.59
C VAL A 224 8.00 -6.44 -7.02
N SER A 225 8.74 -7.01 -7.96
CA SER A 225 8.39 -7.04 -9.37
C SER A 225 8.09 -8.47 -9.80
N THR A 226 6.96 -8.66 -10.47
CA THR A 226 6.57 -9.94 -11.06
C THR A 226 6.33 -9.78 -12.56
N VAL A 227 5.96 -10.86 -13.25
CA VAL A 227 5.47 -10.80 -14.64
C VAL A 227 4.16 -10.02 -14.78
N HIS A 228 3.45 -9.79 -13.68
CA HIS A 228 2.17 -9.08 -13.64
C HIS A 228 2.31 -7.58 -13.30
N GLY A 229 3.53 -7.12 -12.99
CA GLY A 229 3.81 -5.75 -12.60
C GLY A 229 4.44 -5.63 -11.22
N LEU A 230 4.44 -4.40 -10.69
CA LEU A 230 4.99 -4.07 -9.39
C LEU A 230 3.92 -4.12 -8.29
N PHE A 231 4.31 -4.66 -7.14
CA PHE A 231 3.46 -4.79 -5.97
C PHE A 231 4.18 -4.26 -4.74
N GLN A 232 3.39 -3.86 -3.75
CA GLN A 232 3.88 -3.44 -2.44
C GLN A 232 3.38 -4.40 -1.36
N ALA A 233 4.28 -4.73 -0.44
CA ALA A 233 4.00 -5.63 0.68
C ALA A 233 4.39 -4.96 1.99
N VAL A 234 3.47 -4.96 2.95
CA VAL A 234 3.67 -4.40 4.28
C VAL A 234 4.31 -5.50 5.15
N THR A 235 5.51 -5.28 5.70
CA THR A 235 6.17 -6.25 6.60
C THR A 235 5.71 -6.05 8.04
N ASN A 236 5.64 -7.10 8.86
CA ASN A 236 5.19 -6.98 10.26
C ASN A 236 6.09 -6.09 11.14
N GLU A 237 7.37 -5.98 10.80
CA GLU A 237 8.38 -5.24 11.55
C GLU A 237 9.04 -4.17 10.68
N ASP A 238 9.56 -3.12 11.32
CA ASP A 238 10.45 -2.15 10.68
C ASP A 238 11.86 -2.74 10.54
N LEU A 239 12.36 -2.79 9.31
CA LEU A 239 13.67 -3.33 8.94
C LEU A 239 14.65 -2.22 8.54
N SER A 240 14.38 -0.97 8.94
CA SER A 240 15.23 0.19 8.67
C SER A 240 16.61 0.04 9.31
N GLU A 241 17.63 0.50 8.58
CA GLU A 241 19.01 0.50 9.06
C GLU A 241 19.27 1.74 9.95
N TRP A 242 19.92 1.53 11.09
CA TRP A 242 20.31 2.58 12.05
C TRP A 242 21.81 2.47 12.33
N ILE A 243 22.61 3.47 11.93
CA ILE A 243 24.07 3.44 12.08
C ILE A 243 24.60 4.68 12.78
N MET A 244 25.28 4.50 13.90
CA MET A 244 26.15 5.52 14.46
C MET A 244 27.54 5.42 13.81
N LEU A 245 27.98 6.49 13.15
CA LEU A 245 29.31 6.56 12.56
C LEU A 245 30.38 6.55 13.66
N PRO A 246 31.50 5.83 13.46
CA PRO A 246 32.48 5.59 14.52
C PRO A 246 33.30 6.83 14.90
N ALA A 247 33.48 7.77 13.96
CA ALA A 247 34.27 8.97 14.17
C ALA A 247 33.42 10.11 14.75
N THR A 248 33.99 10.83 15.72
CA THR A 248 33.47 12.15 16.12
C THR A 248 33.98 13.18 15.13
N TRP A 249 33.08 13.91 14.48
CA TRP A 249 33.41 14.95 13.51
C TRP A 249 33.72 16.26 14.21
N LEU A 250 34.71 17.00 13.71
CA LEU A 250 34.98 18.35 14.20
C LEU A 250 33.88 19.30 13.72
N SER A 251 33.44 20.21 14.59
CA SER A 251 32.38 21.18 14.24
C SER A 251 32.75 22.04 13.03
N ASP A 252 34.03 22.33 12.80
CA ASP A 252 34.50 23.15 11.68
C ASP A 252 34.50 22.41 10.34
N GLU A 253 34.43 21.08 10.36
CA GLU A 253 34.43 20.22 9.16
C GLU A 253 33.04 19.68 8.81
N ILE A 254 32.03 20.00 9.64
CA ILE A 254 30.72 19.37 9.59
C ILE A 254 30.05 19.50 8.22
N ASP A 255 30.13 20.64 7.56
CA ASP A 255 29.46 20.88 6.28
C ASP A 255 30.09 20.04 5.16
N THR A 256 31.42 19.96 5.13
CA THR A 256 32.17 19.15 4.16
C THR A 256 31.87 17.68 4.36
N LEU A 257 31.93 17.18 5.59
CA LEU A 257 31.66 15.77 5.93
C LEU A 257 30.19 15.40 5.72
N THR A 258 29.26 16.33 6.01
CA THR A 258 27.83 16.16 5.72
C THR A 258 27.63 15.99 4.22
N LYS A 259 28.21 16.87 3.40
CA LYS A 259 28.09 16.78 1.95
C LYS A 259 28.70 15.48 1.40
N GLU A 260 29.90 15.12 1.85
CA GLU A 260 30.56 13.88 1.45
C GLU A 260 29.73 12.65 1.82
N TYR A 261 29.17 12.60 3.03
CA TYR A 261 28.28 11.52 3.44
C TYR A 261 27.03 11.46 2.54
N LEU A 262 26.35 12.59 2.32
CA LEU A 262 25.15 12.65 1.49
C LEU A 262 25.41 12.20 0.05
N ASP A 263 26.52 12.63 -0.55
CA ASP A 263 26.90 12.26 -1.92
C ASP A 263 27.16 10.74 -2.03
N ASN A 264 27.90 10.15 -1.08
CA ASN A 264 28.16 8.72 -1.03
C ASN A 264 26.88 7.90 -0.77
N ASP A 265 26.08 8.33 0.20
CA ASP A 265 24.84 7.65 0.56
C ASP A 265 23.80 7.70 -0.57
N ARG A 266 23.73 8.81 -1.33
CA ARG A 266 22.87 8.89 -2.52
C ARG A 266 23.28 7.88 -3.59
N GLN A 267 24.58 7.69 -3.82
CA GLN A 267 25.09 6.70 -4.77
C GLN A 267 24.78 5.26 -4.35
N ARG A 268 24.70 4.97 -3.04
CA ARG A 268 24.26 3.67 -2.54
C ARG A 268 22.82 3.35 -2.97
N GLY A 269 21.95 4.35 -3.04
CA GLY A 269 20.62 4.23 -3.61
C GLY A 269 19.69 3.24 -2.89
N PHE A 270 18.62 2.84 -3.56
CA PHE A 270 17.73 1.74 -3.17
C PHE A 270 17.52 0.79 -4.35
N THR A 271 17.15 -0.45 -4.05
CA THR A 271 16.82 -1.48 -5.04
C THR A 271 15.64 -2.33 -4.58
N LEU A 272 15.07 -3.15 -5.46
CA LEU A 272 14.05 -4.14 -5.08
C LEU A 272 14.52 -5.18 -4.06
N MET A 273 15.83 -5.30 -3.82
CA MET A 273 16.39 -6.16 -2.77
C MET A 273 16.46 -5.47 -1.39
N SER A 274 16.04 -4.21 -1.30
CA SER A 274 16.03 -3.45 -0.04
C SER A 274 14.89 -3.93 0.84
N LYS A 275 15.21 -4.26 2.10
CA LYS A 275 14.21 -4.64 3.11
C LYS A 275 13.56 -3.43 3.80
N SER A 276 14.11 -2.25 3.60
CA SER A 276 13.51 -0.98 3.98
C SER A 276 13.87 0.07 2.92
N TYR A 277 12.95 1.01 2.72
CA TYR A 277 13.12 2.18 1.86
C TYR A 277 13.37 3.45 2.69
N HIS A 278 13.82 3.25 3.93
CA HIS A 278 14.38 4.24 4.84
C HIS A 278 15.70 3.73 5.42
N ARG A 279 16.61 4.65 5.72
CA ARG A 279 17.77 4.39 6.57
C ARG A 279 18.19 5.65 7.31
N PHE A 280 18.80 5.43 8.46
CA PHE A 280 19.24 6.45 9.37
C PHE A 280 20.71 6.27 9.68
N ALA A 281 21.45 7.36 9.62
CA ALA A 281 22.78 7.42 10.16
C ALA A 281 22.96 8.63 11.06
N ALA A 282 23.91 8.56 11.98
CA ALA A 282 24.24 9.65 12.88
C ALA A 282 25.74 9.82 13.02
N ALA A 283 26.19 11.07 13.13
CA ALA A 283 27.56 11.42 13.48
C ALA A 283 27.57 12.22 14.79
N ARG A 284 28.48 11.86 15.71
CA ARG A 284 28.77 12.68 16.88
C ARG A 284 29.61 13.86 16.46
N ILE A 285 29.27 15.05 16.92
CA ILE A 285 30.05 16.27 16.64
C ILE A 285 30.80 16.69 17.90
N SER A 286 31.99 17.27 17.73
CA SER A 286 32.87 17.69 18.81
C SER A 286 32.27 18.72 19.79
N ASP A 287 31.20 19.41 19.40
CA ASP A 287 30.45 20.37 20.24
C ASP A 287 29.30 19.70 21.03
N GLY A 288 29.15 18.38 20.93
CA GLY A 288 28.18 17.58 21.67
C GLY A 288 26.86 17.33 20.95
N ARG A 289 26.59 17.94 19.78
CA ARG A 289 25.38 17.63 19.00
C ARG A 289 25.52 16.31 18.24
N ILE A 290 24.39 15.72 17.86
CA ILE A 290 24.34 14.54 16.98
C ILE A 290 23.73 14.99 15.66
N ARG A 291 24.51 14.91 14.58
CA ARG A 291 24.02 15.14 13.21
C ARG A 291 23.34 13.86 12.74
N VAL A 292 22.04 13.91 12.46
CA VAL A 292 21.27 12.78 11.92
C VAL A 292 21.01 12.98 10.44
N PHE A 293 21.19 11.90 9.70
CA PHE A 293 20.88 11.75 8.29
C PHE A 293 19.70 10.79 8.17
N TRP A 294 18.63 11.26 7.54
CA TRP A 294 17.50 10.41 7.18
C TRP A 294 17.40 10.33 5.66
N THR A 295 17.65 9.15 5.13
CA THR A 295 17.58 8.87 3.70
C THR A 295 16.38 7.97 3.43
N HIS A 296 15.56 8.34 2.44
CA HIS A 296 14.41 7.55 2.06
C HIS A 296 14.14 7.63 0.56
N HIS A 297 13.42 6.64 0.04
CA HIS A 297 12.96 6.65 -1.34
C HIS A 297 11.61 7.35 -1.45
N HIS A 298 11.43 8.19 -2.47
CA HIS A 298 10.21 8.97 -2.62
C HIS A 298 8.95 8.09 -2.79
N SER A 299 9.07 6.86 -3.31
CA SER A 299 7.91 5.95 -3.55
C SER A 299 7.08 5.63 -2.31
N LEU A 300 7.60 5.84 -1.10
CA LEU A 300 6.82 5.66 0.11
C LEU A 300 5.84 6.82 0.27
N MET A 301 6.32 8.05 0.36
CA MET A 301 5.46 9.16 0.79
C MET A 301 5.67 10.44 -0.01
N ASP A 302 4.58 11.21 -0.13
CA ASP A 302 4.61 12.57 -0.68
C ASP A 302 4.92 13.63 0.39
N GLY A 303 5.16 14.88 -0.02
CA GLY A 303 5.51 15.95 0.90
C GLY A 303 4.37 16.33 1.87
N TRP A 304 3.10 16.06 1.53
CA TRP A 304 1.99 16.20 2.48
C TRP A 304 2.09 15.16 3.60
N SER A 305 2.31 13.91 3.24
CA SER A 305 2.51 12.80 4.16
C SER A 305 3.73 13.01 5.06
N LEU A 306 4.80 13.60 4.53
CA LEU A 306 6.00 13.93 5.30
C LEU A 306 5.66 14.79 6.53
N GLN A 307 4.80 15.80 6.38
CA GLN A 307 4.40 16.65 7.50
C GLN A 307 3.64 15.86 8.57
N LEU A 308 2.73 14.95 8.17
CA LEU A 308 1.98 14.09 9.09
C LEU A 308 2.90 13.13 9.86
N VAL A 309 3.84 12.51 9.13
CA VAL A 309 4.86 11.60 9.71
C VAL A 309 5.72 12.36 10.72
N MET A 310 6.16 13.58 10.39
CA MET A 310 6.99 14.39 11.29
C MET A 310 6.22 14.86 12.53
N ASP A 311 4.98 15.32 12.40
CA ASP A 311 4.18 15.74 13.55
C ASP A 311 3.93 14.57 14.51
N LYS A 312 3.58 13.39 13.99
CA LYS A 312 3.42 12.18 14.82
C LYS A 312 4.74 11.71 15.41
N LEU A 313 5.84 11.67 14.65
CA LEU A 313 7.16 11.28 15.17
C LEU A 313 7.55 12.16 16.35
N LEU A 314 7.43 13.48 16.18
CA LEU A 314 7.76 14.43 17.23
C LEU A 314 6.85 14.27 18.45
N SER A 315 5.55 14.03 18.26
CA SER A 315 4.65 13.76 19.38
C SER A 315 5.11 12.54 20.21
N ILE A 316 5.54 11.46 19.54
CA ILE A 316 6.06 10.26 20.21
C ILE A 316 7.36 10.59 20.96
N CYS A 317 8.28 11.31 20.31
CA CYS A 317 9.54 11.71 20.93
C CYS A 317 9.33 12.54 22.20
N TYR A 318 8.35 13.45 22.20
CA TYR A 318 8.03 14.32 23.34
C TYR A 318 7.06 13.69 24.35
N GLY A 319 6.51 12.49 24.08
CA GLY A 319 5.47 11.88 24.91
C GLY A 319 4.17 12.70 24.92
N GLU A 320 3.87 13.38 23.83
CA GLU A 320 2.66 14.19 23.63
C GLU A 320 1.55 13.35 23.00
N GLU A 321 0.29 13.64 23.37
CA GLU A 321 -0.86 12.99 22.74
C GLU A 321 -1.04 13.54 21.31
N TYR A 322 -1.17 12.64 20.34
CA TYR A 322 -1.45 12.98 18.95
C TYR A 322 -2.83 12.45 18.56
N ASN A 323 -3.77 13.38 18.45
CA ASN A 323 -5.19 13.07 18.30
C ASN A 323 -5.62 12.78 16.86
N ALA A 324 -4.76 12.96 15.87
CA ALA A 324 -5.13 12.70 14.49
C ALA A 324 -5.18 11.19 14.21
N THR A 325 -6.31 10.74 13.66
CA THR A 325 -6.49 9.35 13.20
C THR A 325 -6.03 9.24 11.76
N PHE A 326 -5.06 8.37 11.50
CA PHE A 326 -4.64 8.07 10.13
C PHE A 326 -5.62 7.14 9.45
N VAL A 327 -5.86 7.38 8.16
CA VAL A 327 -6.62 6.49 7.30
C VAL A 327 -5.62 5.57 6.58
N PRO A 328 -5.87 4.24 6.52
CA PRO A 328 -4.97 3.32 5.85
C PRO A 328 -4.77 3.67 4.36
N PHE A 329 -3.53 3.59 3.89
CA PHE A 329 -3.24 3.79 2.47
C PHE A 329 -3.94 2.76 1.56
N LYS A 330 -4.24 1.57 2.11
CA LYS A 330 -5.04 0.54 1.44
C LYS A 330 -6.38 1.08 0.93
N ASP A 331 -7.05 1.95 1.68
CA ASP A 331 -8.35 2.52 1.30
C ASP A 331 -8.23 3.35 0.01
N HIS A 332 -7.10 4.02 -0.19
CA HIS A 332 -6.80 4.69 -1.45
C HIS A 332 -6.61 3.70 -2.61
N ILE A 333 -5.95 2.56 -2.38
CA ILE A 333 -5.78 1.51 -3.40
C ILE A 333 -7.13 0.85 -3.74
N GLU A 334 -7.98 0.61 -2.74
CA GLU A 334 -9.34 0.10 -2.94
C GLU A 334 -10.19 1.11 -3.73
N TRP A 335 -10.07 2.40 -3.42
CA TRP A 335 -10.71 3.46 -4.19
C TRP A 335 -10.21 3.49 -5.65
N LEU A 336 -8.90 3.40 -5.89
CA LEU A 336 -8.33 3.34 -7.25
C LEU A 336 -8.88 2.15 -8.05
N ALA A 337 -8.99 0.97 -7.42
CA ALA A 337 -9.50 -0.24 -8.06
C ALA A 337 -10.98 -0.17 -8.46
N GLN A 338 -11.73 0.81 -7.92
CA GLN A 338 -13.16 1.01 -8.21
C GLN A 338 -13.41 2.07 -9.29
N GLN A 339 -12.38 2.77 -9.78
CA GLN A 339 -12.57 3.83 -10.76
C GLN A 339 -12.94 3.27 -12.14
N ASP A 340 -13.92 3.91 -12.79
CA ASP A 340 -14.30 3.59 -14.16
C ASP A 340 -13.30 4.22 -15.15
N GLU A 341 -12.78 3.41 -16.06
CA GLU A 341 -11.79 3.82 -17.05
C GLU A 341 -12.40 4.75 -18.12
N GLU A 342 -13.67 4.54 -18.48
CA GLU A 342 -14.25 5.18 -19.67
C GLU A 342 -14.43 6.70 -19.54
N PRO A 343 -14.96 7.26 -18.42
CA PRO A 343 -15.02 8.71 -18.23
C PRO A 343 -13.63 9.37 -18.25
N SER A 344 -12.64 8.71 -17.65
CA SER A 344 -11.25 9.16 -17.64
C SER A 344 -10.65 9.20 -19.03
N ARG A 345 -10.87 8.14 -19.83
CA ARG A 345 -10.43 8.08 -21.22
C ARG A 345 -10.99 9.24 -22.04
N LEU A 346 -12.31 9.47 -21.98
CA LEU A 346 -12.98 10.54 -22.71
C LEU A 346 -12.47 11.93 -22.31
N PHE A 347 -12.23 12.13 -21.01
CA PHE A 347 -11.67 13.38 -20.51
C PHE A 347 -10.26 13.62 -21.07
N TRP A 348 -9.35 12.65 -20.94
CA TRP A 348 -7.96 12.81 -21.39
C TRP A 348 -7.81 12.92 -22.91
N GLU A 349 -8.67 12.22 -23.68
CA GLU A 349 -8.76 12.40 -25.14
C GLU A 349 -9.12 13.85 -25.51
N SER A 350 -10.06 14.46 -24.78
CA SER A 350 -10.47 15.85 -25.00
C SER A 350 -9.42 16.85 -24.51
N ALA A 351 -8.85 16.64 -23.33
CA ALA A 351 -7.91 17.56 -22.68
C ALA A 351 -6.58 17.66 -23.43
N LEU A 352 -6.20 16.61 -24.17
CA LEU A 352 -4.93 16.52 -24.91
C LEU A 352 -5.13 16.43 -26.43
N ALA A 353 -6.28 16.87 -26.93
CA ALA A 353 -6.65 16.80 -28.34
C ALA A 353 -5.68 17.52 -29.28
N ASN A 354 -4.91 18.50 -28.78
CA ASN A 354 -3.92 19.26 -29.56
C ASN A 354 -2.47 18.94 -29.12
N SER A 355 -2.23 17.74 -28.57
CA SER A 355 -0.89 17.30 -28.14
C SER A 355 0.13 17.25 -29.27
N ASP A 356 -0.31 17.02 -30.51
CA ASP A 356 0.48 17.08 -31.73
C ASP A 356 0.91 18.51 -32.13
N GLN A 357 0.20 19.53 -31.64
CA GLN A 357 0.52 20.94 -31.86
C GLN A 357 1.45 21.52 -30.78
N SER A 358 1.66 20.79 -29.68
CA SER A 358 2.57 21.18 -28.63
C SER A 358 4.02 20.98 -29.06
N GLN A 359 4.86 22.00 -28.88
CA GLN A 359 6.29 21.92 -29.14
C GLN A 359 7.07 21.74 -27.83
N GLN A 360 8.08 20.88 -27.86
CA GLN A 360 9.00 20.68 -26.75
C GLN A 360 9.95 21.86 -26.60
N LEU A 361 10.35 22.14 -25.37
CA LEU A 361 11.35 23.12 -25.00
C LEU A 361 12.75 22.63 -25.41
N ALA A 362 13.21 23.09 -26.58
CA ALA A 362 14.58 22.86 -27.04
C ALA A 362 15.55 23.90 -26.48
N LEU A 363 16.21 23.60 -25.36
CA LEU A 363 17.34 24.38 -24.85
C LEU A 363 18.68 23.80 -25.35
N PRO A 364 19.67 24.66 -25.65
CA PRO A 364 21.00 24.19 -26.04
C PRO A 364 21.62 23.35 -24.90
N LYS A 365 22.04 22.13 -25.23
CA LYS A 365 22.83 21.31 -24.30
C LYS A 365 24.20 21.97 -24.09
N PRO A 366 24.72 22.05 -22.86
CA PRO A 366 26.07 22.54 -22.63
C PRO A 366 27.09 21.75 -23.46
N HIS A 367 28.07 22.43 -24.07
CA HIS A 367 29.21 21.76 -24.68
C HIS A 367 30.02 21.06 -23.59
N LEU A 368 30.21 19.75 -23.74
CA LEU A 368 31.00 18.92 -22.83
C LEU A 368 32.47 19.00 -23.24
N ASP A 369 33.17 20.03 -22.77
CA ASP A 369 34.63 19.99 -22.74
C ASP A 369 35.01 19.04 -21.60
N GLY A 370 35.68 17.93 -21.95
CA GLY A 370 35.82 16.68 -21.17
C GLY A 370 36.51 16.73 -19.79
N GLN A 371 36.41 17.83 -19.04
CA GLN A 371 36.97 18.00 -17.70
C GLN A 371 35.99 18.48 -16.63
N THR A 372 34.72 18.73 -16.95
CA THR A 372 33.74 19.12 -15.91
C THR A 372 32.99 17.90 -15.39
N SER A 373 33.09 17.65 -14.07
CA SER A 373 32.16 16.81 -13.34
C SER A 373 30.75 17.31 -13.66
N GLN A 374 29.97 16.53 -14.42
CA GLN A 374 28.63 16.91 -14.81
C GLN A 374 27.79 17.03 -13.53
N THR A 375 27.56 18.27 -13.08
CA THR A 375 26.57 18.50 -12.04
C THR A 375 25.21 18.17 -12.66
N LYS A 376 24.67 16.97 -12.36
CA LYS A 376 23.38 16.49 -12.91
C LYS A 376 22.23 17.46 -12.57
N TYR A 377 22.36 18.19 -11.45
CA TYR A 377 21.34 19.11 -10.95
C TYR A 377 21.94 20.44 -10.47
N LYS A 378 21.27 21.56 -10.77
CA LYS A 378 21.53 22.87 -10.17
C LYS A 378 20.27 23.36 -9.48
N ALA A 379 20.34 23.56 -8.17
CA ALA A 379 19.25 24.14 -7.39
C ALA A 379 19.49 25.64 -7.17
N LEU A 380 18.45 26.44 -7.32
CA LEU A 380 18.44 27.87 -7.03
C LEU A 380 17.19 28.18 -6.21
N ALA A 381 17.37 28.85 -5.07
CA ALA A 381 16.27 29.28 -4.22
C ALA A 381 16.17 30.81 -4.23
N LEU A 382 14.98 31.33 -4.49
CA LEU A 382 14.69 32.76 -4.50
C LEU A 382 13.42 33.01 -3.68
N THR A 383 13.49 33.98 -2.78
CA THR A 383 12.31 34.46 -2.05
C THR A 383 11.74 35.67 -2.76
N VAL A 384 10.48 35.59 -3.19
CA VAL A 384 9.81 36.66 -3.94
C VAL A 384 8.56 37.11 -3.18
N PRO A 385 8.47 38.37 -2.73
CA PRO A 385 7.28 38.90 -2.09
C PRO A 385 6.16 39.13 -3.13
N LEU A 386 4.96 38.60 -2.87
CA LEU A 386 3.80 38.69 -3.77
C LEU A 386 2.56 39.28 -3.07
N PRO A 387 2.60 40.53 -2.54
CA PRO A 387 1.53 41.11 -1.73
C PRO A 387 0.18 41.27 -2.46
N GLY A 388 0.17 41.20 -3.80
CA GLY A 388 -1.05 41.27 -4.61
C GLY A 388 -1.71 39.93 -4.93
N MET A 389 -1.06 38.79 -4.66
CA MET A 389 -1.51 37.47 -5.13
C MET A 389 -2.92 37.13 -4.62
N THR A 390 -3.17 37.30 -3.32
CA THR A 390 -4.49 37.04 -2.73
C THR A 390 -5.59 37.91 -3.34
N SER A 391 -5.29 39.16 -3.68
CA SER A 391 -6.26 40.07 -4.30
C SER A 391 -6.59 39.66 -5.74
N VAL A 392 -5.58 39.23 -6.51
CA VAL A 392 -5.77 38.70 -7.88
C VAL A 392 -6.61 37.43 -7.84
N CYS A 393 -6.24 36.47 -6.99
CA CYS A 393 -6.96 35.21 -6.82
C CYS A 393 -8.44 35.45 -6.47
N ARG A 394 -8.71 36.37 -5.53
CA ARG A 394 -10.08 36.74 -5.15
C ARG A 394 -10.86 37.39 -6.29
N LYS A 395 -10.23 38.31 -7.02
CA LYS A 395 -10.89 39.05 -8.12
C LYS A 395 -11.29 38.11 -9.27
N LEU A 396 -10.43 37.15 -9.60
CA LEU A 396 -10.65 36.22 -10.70
C LEU A 396 -11.35 34.92 -10.30
N GLY A 397 -11.48 34.64 -8.99
CA GLY A 397 -12.06 33.40 -8.50
C GLY A 397 -11.16 32.18 -8.77
N VAL A 398 -9.85 32.32 -8.61
CA VAL A 398 -8.85 31.30 -8.96
C VAL A 398 -7.86 31.04 -7.82
N THR A 399 -7.07 29.97 -7.92
CA THR A 399 -6.00 29.67 -6.94
C THR A 399 -4.65 30.26 -7.36
N PRO A 400 -3.71 30.47 -6.42
CA PRO A 400 -2.33 30.86 -6.76
C PRO A 400 -1.66 29.89 -7.73
N SER A 401 -1.89 28.58 -7.57
CA SER A 401 -1.36 27.55 -8.46
C SER A 401 -1.76 27.78 -9.92
N SER A 402 -3.03 28.15 -10.18
CA SER A 402 -3.49 28.49 -11.53
C SER A 402 -2.79 29.72 -12.12
N VAL A 403 -2.49 30.73 -11.29
CA VAL A 403 -1.72 31.91 -11.73
C VAL A 403 -0.30 31.51 -12.13
N PHE A 404 0.38 30.67 -11.33
CA PHE A 404 1.72 30.19 -11.66
C PHE A 404 1.73 29.28 -12.89
N ARG A 405 0.73 28.41 -13.07
CA ARG A 405 0.56 27.58 -14.27
C ARG A 405 0.37 28.43 -15.52
N ALA A 406 -0.45 29.47 -15.46
CA ALA A 406 -0.63 30.41 -16.57
C ALA A 406 0.66 31.17 -16.89
N ALA A 407 1.36 31.68 -15.86
CA ALA A 407 2.64 32.35 -16.03
C ALA A 407 3.70 31.42 -16.68
N TRP A 408 3.77 30.17 -16.24
CA TRP A 408 4.67 29.17 -16.83
C TRP A 408 4.31 28.85 -18.28
N SER A 409 3.01 28.75 -18.59
CA SER A 409 2.51 28.54 -19.95
C SER A 409 2.96 29.67 -20.90
N ILE A 410 2.89 30.92 -20.44
CA ILE A 410 3.39 32.08 -21.20
C ILE A 410 4.90 31.97 -21.43
N VAL A 411 5.68 31.60 -20.41
CA VAL A 411 7.13 31.40 -20.55
C VAL A 411 7.42 30.34 -21.61
N LEU A 412 6.77 29.18 -21.53
CA LEU A 412 6.95 28.11 -22.51
C LEU A 412 6.59 28.58 -23.93
N GLN A 413 5.46 29.27 -24.10
CA GLN A 413 5.03 29.80 -25.40
C GLN A 413 6.08 30.74 -26.00
N GLN A 414 6.74 31.56 -25.17
CA GLN A 414 7.81 32.46 -25.64
C GLN A 414 9.06 31.70 -26.09
N TYR A 415 9.41 30.59 -25.44
CA TYR A 415 10.58 29.78 -25.80
C TYR A 415 10.30 28.85 -26.99
N THR A 416 9.13 28.23 -27.04
CA THR A 416 8.76 27.25 -28.07
C THR A 416 8.17 27.89 -29.32
N ARG A 417 7.67 29.14 -29.20
CA ARG A 417 6.91 29.86 -30.24
C ARG A 417 5.66 29.11 -30.70
N SER A 418 5.16 28.17 -29.90
CA SER A 418 3.89 27.48 -30.15
C SER A 418 2.75 28.11 -29.33
N GLU A 419 1.56 28.18 -29.91
CA GLU A 419 0.35 28.60 -29.19
C GLU A 419 -0.16 27.50 -28.25
N TYR A 420 0.20 26.23 -28.49
CA TYR A 420 -0.09 25.14 -27.57
C TYR A 420 1.18 24.73 -26.81
N VAL A 421 1.09 24.70 -25.49
CA VAL A 421 2.17 24.26 -24.61
C VAL A 421 1.67 23.16 -23.70
N THR A 422 2.52 22.18 -23.44
CA THR A 422 2.22 21.06 -22.54
C THR A 422 3.35 20.92 -21.53
N PHE A 423 3.00 20.87 -20.25
CA PHE A 423 3.94 20.63 -19.15
C PHE A 423 3.31 19.68 -18.12
N GLY A 424 4.15 18.99 -17.37
CA GLY A 424 3.68 18.17 -16.25
C GLY A 424 3.31 19.06 -15.06
N SER A 425 2.24 18.73 -14.36
CA SER A 425 1.94 19.32 -13.06
C SER A 425 1.64 18.24 -12.05
N VAL A 426 2.19 18.42 -10.84
CA VAL A 426 1.92 17.54 -9.71
C VAL A 426 0.61 17.98 -9.06
N VAL A 427 -0.31 17.04 -8.92
CA VAL A 427 -1.57 17.19 -8.19
C VAL A 427 -1.49 16.49 -6.84
N SER A 428 -2.34 16.90 -5.88
CA SER A 428 -2.34 16.36 -4.51
C SER A 428 -2.75 14.88 -4.44
N GLY A 429 -3.68 14.45 -5.30
CA GLY A 429 -4.37 13.17 -5.17
C GLY A 429 -5.31 13.07 -3.96
N ARG A 430 -5.55 14.19 -3.26
CA ARG A 430 -6.34 14.26 -2.01
C ARG A 430 -7.71 14.92 -2.20
N ASP A 431 -8.10 15.18 -3.43
CA ASP A 431 -9.35 15.83 -3.79
C ASP A 431 -10.30 14.83 -4.49
N THR A 432 -10.31 13.57 -4.03
CA THR A 432 -10.97 12.42 -4.69
C THR A 432 -12.33 12.05 -4.13
N GLY A 433 -12.80 12.75 -3.08
CA GLY A 433 -14.03 12.45 -2.37
C GLY A 433 -13.95 11.24 -1.41
N LEU A 434 -12.77 10.61 -1.29
CA LEU A 434 -12.49 9.59 -0.28
C LEU A 434 -12.46 10.23 1.11
N ASP A 435 -13.23 9.65 2.05
CA ASP A 435 -13.31 10.18 3.42
C ASP A 435 -11.96 10.08 4.14
N GLY A 436 -11.53 11.18 4.76
CA GLY A 436 -10.24 11.28 5.46
C GLY A 436 -8.99 11.11 4.58
N VAL A 437 -9.08 11.30 3.25
CA VAL A 437 -7.95 11.21 2.31
C VAL A 437 -6.79 12.16 2.65
N ASP A 438 -7.09 13.29 3.28
CA ASP A 438 -6.12 14.26 3.81
C ASP A 438 -5.24 13.68 4.94
N LYS A 439 -5.69 12.59 5.58
CA LYS A 439 -5.00 11.92 6.70
C LYS A 439 -4.28 10.64 6.27
N ILE A 440 -4.28 10.32 4.98
CA ILE A 440 -3.56 9.15 4.46
C ILE A 440 -2.07 9.49 4.36
N ILE A 441 -1.23 8.68 5.01
CA ILE A 441 0.22 8.68 4.75
C ILE A 441 0.45 7.76 3.55
N GLY A 442 1.02 8.30 2.47
CA GLY A 442 0.98 7.65 1.17
C GLY A 442 1.72 8.40 0.06
N MET A 443 1.97 7.71 -1.05
CA MET A 443 2.26 8.35 -2.34
C MET A 443 0.94 8.59 -3.07
N LEU A 444 0.27 9.71 -2.76
CA LEU A 444 -1.03 10.07 -3.34
C LEU A 444 -0.89 11.06 -4.50
N ILE A 445 0.15 11.89 -4.48
CA ILE A 445 0.41 12.81 -5.58
C ILE A 445 0.51 12.05 -6.90
N ASN A 446 0.15 12.73 -7.98
CA ASN A 446 0.36 12.22 -9.34
C ASN A 446 0.84 13.34 -10.24
N THR A 447 1.60 12.98 -11.28
CA THR A 447 2.05 13.92 -12.29
C THR A 447 1.18 13.77 -13.54
N VAL A 448 0.46 14.84 -13.88
CA VAL A 448 -0.48 14.85 -15.00
C VAL A 448 -0.10 15.93 -16.02
N PRO A 449 -0.34 15.71 -17.32
CA PRO A 449 -0.09 16.72 -18.33
C PRO A 449 -1.12 17.85 -18.24
N ILE A 450 -0.66 19.09 -18.35
CA ILE A 450 -1.48 20.29 -18.51
C ILE A 450 -1.20 20.84 -19.91
N GLN A 451 -2.17 20.76 -20.81
CA GLN A 451 -2.11 21.39 -22.13
C GLN A 451 -2.86 22.72 -22.10
N VAL A 452 -2.19 23.80 -22.48
CA VAL A 452 -2.74 25.16 -22.46
C VAL A 452 -2.59 25.81 -23.83
N HIS A 453 -3.65 26.45 -24.30
CA HIS A 453 -3.63 27.32 -25.46
C HIS A 453 -3.34 28.76 -25.02
N VAL A 454 -2.17 29.28 -25.39
CA VAL A 454 -1.71 30.64 -25.09
C VAL A 454 -1.80 31.47 -26.38
N SER A 455 -2.92 32.16 -26.57
CA SER A 455 -3.12 33.04 -27.73
C SER A 455 -2.26 34.31 -27.63
N THR A 456 -1.62 34.68 -28.74
CA THR A 456 -0.75 35.87 -28.83
C THR A 456 -1.47 37.22 -28.64
N GLY A 457 -2.80 37.25 -28.75
CA GLY A 457 -3.62 38.45 -28.56
C GLY A 457 -4.64 38.37 -27.42
N GLY A 458 -4.63 37.28 -26.64
CA GLY A 458 -5.59 37.05 -25.54
C GLY A 458 -5.29 37.89 -24.30
N LEU A 459 -6.31 38.11 -23.47
CA LEU A 459 -6.12 38.74 -22.16
C LEU A 459 -5.56 37.74 -21.15
N THR A 460 -4.69 38.22 -20.26
CA THR A 460 -4.03 37.35 -19.27
C THR A 460 -4.99 36.84 -18.20
N ASP A 461 -6.02 37.62 -17.85
CA ASP A 461 -7.06 37.19 -16.91
C ASP A 461 -7.90 36.04 -17.48
N ASP A 462 -8.28 36.10 -18.76
CA ASP A 462 -8.96 34.99 -19.45
C ASP A 462 -8.12 33.70 -19.42
N LEU A 463 -6.83 33.79 -19.74
CA LEU A 463 -5.91 32.65 -19.67
C LEU A 463 -5.84 32.03 -18.27
N ILE A 464 -5.75 32.87 -17.23
CA ILE A 464 -5.69 32.40 -15.84
C ILE A 464 -6.99 31.67 -15.47
N VAL A 465 -8.14 32.20 -15.87
CA VAL A 465 -9.46 31.59 -15.61
C VAL A 465 -9.60 30.27 -16.36
N ASP A 466 -9.17 30.18 -17.61
CA ASP A 466 -9.24 28.94 -18.39
C ASP A 466 -8.29 27.86 -17.83
N VAL A 467 -7.07 28.23 -17.43
CA VAL A 467 -6.15 27.33 -16.73
C VAL A 467 -6.74 26.87 -15.39
N HIS A 468 -7.45 27.74 -14.67
CA HIS A 468 -8.12 27.37 -13.42
C HIS A 468 -9.27 26.40 -13.65
N ARG A 469 -10.10 26.61 -14.68
CA ARG A 469 -11.17 25.69 -15.07
C ARG A 469 -10.61 24.31 -15.40
N LEU A 470 -9.61 24.23 -16.29
CA LEU A 470 -8.92 22.99 -16.62
C LEU A 470 -8.34 22.30 -15.38
N SER A 471 -7.69 23.07 -14.50
CA SER A 471 -7.12 22.54 -13.26
C SER A 471 -8.17 21.90 -12.34
N THR A 472 -9.40 22.43 -12.35
CA THR A 472 -10.51 21.92 -11.56
C THR A 472 -11.07 20.64 -12.18
N ASP A 473 -11.25 20.63 -13.50
CA ASP A 473 -11.78 19.45 -14.22
C ASP A 473 -10.83 18.26 -14.13
N ILE A 474 -9.51 18.50 -14.14
CA ILE A 474 -8.48 17.45 -14.03
C ILE A 474 -8.56 16.66 -12.72
N VAL A 475 -9.00 17.26 -11.62
CA VAL A 475 -8.97 16.65 -10.27
C VAL A 475 -9.65 15.28 -10.26
N GLN A 476 -10.81 15.15 -10.92
CA GLN A 476 -11.57 13.91 -10.94
C GLN A 476 -10.84 12.77 -11.67
N TYR A 477 -9.98 13.12 -12.63
CA TYR A 477 -9.32 12.18 -13.54
C TYR A 477 -7.81 12.08 -13.31
N SER A 478 -7.29 12.76 -12.27
CA SER A 478 -5.86 12.83 -12.01
C SER A 478 -5.30 11.57 -11.37
N HIS A 479 -6.13 10.56 -11.13
CA HIS A 479 -5.72 9.24 -10.64
C HIS A 479 -5.13 8.34 -11.74
N CYS A 480 -5.32 8.69 -13.02
CA CYS A 480 -4.87 7.86 -14.13
C CYS A 480 -3.36 7.80 -14.27
N SER A 481 -2.85 6.66 -14.78
CA SER A 481 -1.43 6.54 -15.08
C SER A 481 -1.04 7.40 -16.28
N LEU A 482 0.18 7.95 -16.27
CA LEU A 482 0.69 8.71 -17.41
C LEU A 482 0.78 7.85 -18.68
N VAL A 483 0.97 6.53 -18.52
CA VAL A 483 0.99 5.55 -19.63
C VAL A 483 -0.38 5.49 -20.30
N ASP A 484 -1.45 5.39 -19.52
CA ASP A 484 -2.82 5.34 -20.05
C ASP A 484 -3.22 6.67 -20.67
N VAL A 485 -2.91 7.79 -20.00
CA VAL A 485 -3.16 9.14 -20.51
C VAL A 485 -2.47 9.34 -21.86
N LYS A 486 -1.22 8.90 -22.00
CA LYS A 486 -0.45 8.96 -23.24
C LYS A 486 -1.06 8.08 -24.34
N ARG A 487 -1.50 6.87 -24.00
CA ARG A 487 -2.18 5.94 -24.90
C ARG A 487 -3.48 6.56 -25.43
N TRP A 488 -4.31 7.13 -24.56
CA TRP A 488 -5.57 7.79 -24.93
C TRP A 488 -5.34 9.05 -25.75
N ALA A 489 -4.31 9.84 -25.44
CA ALA A 489 -3.89 10.98 -26.24
C ALA A 489 -3.25 10.61 -27.59
N LYS A 490 -3.13 9.32 -27.92
CA LYS A 490 -2.52 8.80 -29.17
C LYS A 490 -1.08 9.26 -29.39
N VAL A 491 -0.35 9.53 -28.30
CA VAL A 491 1.07 9.84 -28.37
C VAL A 491 1.85 8.54 -28.48
N ALA A 492 2.80 8.49 -29.42
CA ALA A 492 3.60 7.29 -29.67
C ALA A 492 4.31 6.77 -28.40
N PRO A 493 4.50 5.46 -28.21
CA PRO A 493 5.11 4.87 -27.00
C PRO A 493 6.47 5.45 -26.61
N GLU A 494 7.24 5.95 -27.57
CA GLU A 494 8.53 6.62 -27.41
C GLU A 494 8.44 8.16 -27.27
N GLY A 495 7.29 8.76 -27.63
CA GLY A 495 7.07 10.21 -27.54
C GLY A 495 6.94 10.70 -26.09
N GLN A 496 7.32 11.93 -25.80
CA GLN A 496 7.11 12.53 -24.47
C GLN A 496 5.94 13.51 -24.53
N LEU A 497 5.02 13.43 -23.55
CA LEU A 497 3.90 14.38 -23.42
C LEU A 497 4.37 15.78 -23.02
N PHE A 498 5.43 15.84 -22.21
CA PHE A 498 6.05 17.06 -21.72
C PHE A 498 7.50 16.80 -21.33
N ASP A 499 8.27 17.87 -21.25
CA ASP A 499 9.70 17.91 -20.94
C ASP A 499 10.02 18.90 -19.80
N THR A 500 9.00 19.58 -19.27
CA THR A 500 9.09 20.46 -18.11
C THR A 500 7.98 20.12 -17.12
N ILE A 501 8.25 20.34 -15.83
CA ILE A 501 7.29 20.11 -14.75
C ILE A 501 7.19 21.37 -13.89
N LEU A 502 5.97 21.78 -13.56
CA LEU A 502 5.68 22.81 -12.57
C LEU A 502 5.01 22.19 -11.34
N VAL A 503 5.70 22.30 -10.20
CA VAL A 503 5.20 21.87 -8.89
C VAL A 503 4.85 23.11 -8.07
N TYR A 504 3.60 23.18 -7.60
CA TYR A 504 3.17 24.17 -6.62
C TYR A 504 2.85 23.44 -5.32
N GLU A 505 3.69 23.62 -4.32
CA GLU A 505 3.60 22.91 -3.05
C GLU A 505 2.73 23.68 -2.06
N ASN A 506 1.64 23.07 -1.61
CA ASN A 506 0.80 23.57 -0.52
C ASN A 506 0.72 22.48 0.55
N TYR A 507 1.61 22.57 1.55
CA TYR A 507 1.69 21.60 2.64
C TYR A 507 0.69 21.91 3.74
N PRO A 508 0.21 20.90 4.48
CA PRO A 508 -0.65 21.16 5.63
C PRO A 508 0.15 21.95 6.67
N PRO A 509 -0.50 22.85 7.43
CA PRO A 509 0.16 23.46 8.57
C PRO A 509 0.52 22.37 9.58
N SER A 510 1.71 22.47 10.19
CA SER A 510 2.07 21.60 11.31
C SER A 510 1.07 21.74 12.44
N GLU A 511 0.58 20.63 12.96
CA GLU A 511 -0.32 20.60 14.13
C GLU A 511 0.45 20.78 15.45
N MET A 512 1.78 20.75 15.40
CA MET A 512 2.62 20.95 16.57
C MET A 512 2.54 22.40 17.08
N ASP A 513 2.28 22.56 18.37
CA ASP A 513 2.33 23.86 19.01
C ASP A 513 3.78 24.40 19.00
N LYS A 514 4.01 25.47 18.23
CA LYS A 514 5.30 26.15 18.12
C LYS A 514 5.63 27.01 19.34
N SER A 515 4.65 27.34 20.18
CA SER A 515 4.85 28.14 21.40
C SER A 515 5.35 27.32 22.59
N LYS A 516 5.20 25.99 22.52
CA LYS A 516 5.60 25.07 23.57
C LYS A 516 7.13 24.94 23.63
N LEU A 517 7.70 25.24 24.80
CA LEU A 517 9.12 25.00 25.10
C LEU A 517 9.36 23.51 25.28
N ARG A 518 10.32 22.96 24.52
CA ARG A 518 10.66 21.54 24.53
C ARG A 518 12.09 21.32 25.04
N PRO A 519 12.38 20.20 25.73
CA PRO A 519 13.66 19.99 26.41
C PRO A 519 14.82 19.63 25.47
N PHE A 520 14.50 19.31 24.22
CA PHE A 520 15.44 19.02 23.13
C PHE A 520 14.88 19.58 21.83
N THR A 521 15.74 19.75 20.83
CA THR A 521 15.42 20.30 19.50
C THR A 521 16.11 19.52 18.41
#